data_AF-A0A7L5DSX8-F1
#
_entry.id   AF-A0A7L5DSX8-F1
#
_cell.length_a   1.000
_cell.length_b   1.000
_cell.length_c   1.000
_cell.angle_alpha   90.00
_cell.angle_beta   90.00
_cell.angle_gamma   90.00
#
_symmetry.space_group_name_H-M   'P 1'
#
loop_
_entity.id
_entity.type
_entity.pdbx_description
1 polymer ?
#
loop_
_entity_poly.entity_id
_entity_poly.type
_entity_poly.pdbx_seq_one_letter_code
_entity_poly.pdbx_strand_id
1 'polypeptide(L)'
;MKLRSADQVKPVFKWKNSAKFGALNADAQWFSMLRSTKMGRVGRQRVAAWEAQNLPMAIREATAPIAGGRTLLVVGAAHKPFIEAYLHSFTDVEIVSAPALLASQPVDCLN
;
A
#
# COMPACT_ATOMS: atom_id res chain seq x y z
N MET A 1 21.79 4.58 -8.10
CA MET A 1 21.45 6.03 -8.13
C MET A 1 21.27 6.53 -6.70
N LYS A 2 22.00 7.56 -6.25
CA LYS A 2 21.82 8.16 -4.91
C LYS A 2 20.96 9.41 -5.02
N LEU A 3 19.81 9.43 -4.34
CA LEU A 3 18.93 10.60 -4.20
C LEU A 3 19.39 11.40 -2.98
N ARG A 4 19.69 12.69 -3.13
CA ARG A 4 20.30 13.52 -2.06
C ARG A 4 19.49 14.75 -1.66
N SER A 5 18.44 15.10 -2.39
CA SER A 5 17.56 16.22 -2.06
C SER A 5 16.08 15.83 -2.12
N ALA A 6 15.24 16.63 -1.47
CA ALA A 6 13.79 16.42 -1.50
C ALA A 6 13.24 16.43 -2.93
N ASP A 7 13.75 17.30 -3.80
CA ASP A 7 13.29 17.41 -5.19
C ASP A 7 13.69 16.20 -6.05
N GLN A 8 14.75 15.49 -5.66
CA GLN A 8 15.12 14.21 -6.28
C GLN A 8 14.28 13.05 -5.73
N VAL A 9 13.95 13.07 -4.44
CA VAL A 9 13.17 12.00 -3.78
C VAL A 9 11.69 12.05 -4.15
N LYS A 10 11.09 13.24 -4.18
CA LYS A 10 9.64 13.43 -4.39
C LYS A 10 9.11 12.76 -5.66
N PRO A 11 9.72 12.90 -6.85
CA PRO A 11 9.22 12.26 -8.07
C PRO A 11 9.26 10.73 -7.98
N VAL A 12 10.35 10.18 -7.44
CA VAL A 12 10.50 8.72 -7.24
C VAL A 12 9.48 8.21 -6.22
N PHE A 13 9.29 8.95 -5.12
CA PHE A 13 8.31 8.61 -4.10
C PHE A 13 6.87 8.62 -4.64
N LYS A 14 6.50 9.65 -5.43
CA LYS A 14 5.20 9.72 -6.12
C LYS A 14 5.01 8.55 -7.07
N TRP A 15 6.01 8.24 -7.89
CA TRP A 15 5.95 7.11 -8.82
C TRP A 15 5.77 5.77 -8.09
N LYS A 16 6.56 5.52 -7.04
CA LYS A 16 6.45 4.30 -6.22
C LYS A 16 5.11 4.16 -5.49
N ASN A 17 4.39 5.25 -5.28
CA ASN A 17 3.05 5.25 -4.67
C ASN A 17 1.92 5.23 -5.72
N SER A 18 2.24 5.22 -7.02
CA SER A 18 1.22 5.18 -8.07
C SER A 18 0.59 3.78 -8.20
N ALA A 19 -0.68 3.72 -8.61
CA ALA A 19 -1.37 2.47 -8.90
C ALA A 19 -0.62 1.64 -9.97
N LYS A 20 -0.05 2.31 -10.98
CA LYS A 20 0.76 1.66 -12.02
C LYS A 20 1.98 0.94 -11.43
N PHE A 21 2.72 1.59 -10.53
CA PHE A 21 3.86 0.93 -9.88
C PHE A 21 3.40 -0.22 -8.98
N GLY A 22 2.31 -0.04 -8.22
CA GLY A 22 1.74 -1.10 -7.39
C GLY A 22 1.42 -2.37 -8.19
N ALA A 23 0.71 -2.22 -9.31
CA ALA A 23 0.37 -3.33 -10.20
C ALA A 23 1.62 -4.01 -10.80
N LEU A 24 2.56 -3.22 -11.32
CA LEU A 24 3.82 -3.75 -11.88
C LEU A 24 4.65 -4.49 -10.83
N ASN A 25 4.72 -3.95 -9.61
CA ASN A 25 5.48 -4.55 -8.53
C ASN A 25 4.85 -5.85 -8.04
N ALA A 26 3.52 -5.88 -7.87
CA ALA A 26 2.80 -7.09 -7.49
C ALA A 26 2.96 -8.19 -8.55
N ASP A 27 2.85 -7.83 -9.83
CA ASP A 27 3.00 -8.77 -10.92
C ASP A 27 4.40 -9.37 -11.00
N ALA A 28 5.43 -8.50 -10.99
CA ALA A 28 6.81 -8.92 -11.16
C ALA A 28 7.33 -9.74 -9.98
N GLN A 29 6.97 -9.39 -8.75
CA GLN A 29 7.51 -10.04 -7.55
C GLN A 29 6.69 -11.23 -7.07
N TRP A 30 5.36 -11.17 -7.16
CA TRP A 30 4.48 -12.15 -6.50
C TRP A 30 3.69 -12.99 -7.50
N PHE A 31 2.98 -12.36 -8.44
CA PHE A 31 2.18 -13.12 -9.39
C PHE A 31 3.03 -13.93 -10.38
N SER A 32 4.26 -13.48 -10.67
CA SER A 32 5.25 -14.25 -11.41
C SER A 32 5.54 -15.61 -10.76
N MET A 33 5.56 -15.69 -9.41
CA MET A 33 5.76 -16.94 -8.68
C MET A 33 4.56 -17.89 -8.81
N LEU A 34 3.34 -17.35 -8.90
CA LEU A 34 2.12 -18.14 -9.12
C LEU A 34 2.07 -18.74 -10.53
N ARG A 35 2.54 -17.99 -11.53
CA ARG A 35 2.60 -18.43 -12.93
C ARG A 35 3.80 -19.35 -13.23
N SER A 36 4.80 -19.37 -12.35
CA SER A 36 6.03 -20.13 -12.59
C SER A 36 5.82 -21.64 -12.43
N THR A 37 5.92 -22.36 -13.54
CA THR A 37 5.92 -23.83 -13.55
C THR A 37 7.14 -24.41 -12.84
N LYS A 38 8.28 -23.70 -12.86
CA LYS A 38 9.51 -24.11 -12.18
C LYS A 38 9.41 -24.02 -10.65
N MET A 39 8.74 -22.98 -10.14
CA MET A 39 8.56 -22.83 -8.69
C MET A 39 7.43 -23.72 -8.16
N GLY A 40 6.39 -23.94 -8.98
CA GLY A 40 5.31 -24.87 -8.68
C GLY A 40 4.69 -24.63 -7.29
N ARG A 41 4.68 -25.68 -6.46
CA ARG A 41 4.11 -25.63 -5.10
C ARG A 41 4.82 -24.62 -4.19
N VAL A 42 6.14 -24.51 -4.29
CA VAL A 42 6.92 -23.62 -3.42
C VAL A 42 6.58 -22.15 -3.69
N GLY A 43 6.40 -21.78 -4.97
CA GLY A 43 5.97 -20.43 -5.35
C GLY A 43 4.61 -20.06 -4.74
N ARG A 44 3.63 -20.97 -4.84
CA ARG A 44 2.30 -20.77 -4.23
C ARG A 44 2.35 -20.65 -2.71
N GLN A 45 3.11 -21.51 -2.05
CA GLN A 45 3.29 -21.45 -0.59
C GLN A 45 3.97 -20.14 -0.16
N ARG A 46 4.96 -19.67 -0.91
CA ARG A 46 5.64 -18.41 -0.63
C ARG A 46 4.70 -17.22 -0.74
N VAL A 47 3.88 -17.16 -1.78
CA VAL A 47 2.88 -16.09 -1.97
C VAL A 47 1.85 -16.13 -0.85
N ALA A 48 1.29 -17.31 -0.54
CA ALA A 48 0.32 -17.45 0.55
C ALA A 48 0.89 -17.02 1.92
N ALA A 49 2.14 -17.42 2.22
CA ALA A 49 2.81 -16.99 3.45
C ALA A 49 3.09 -15.48 3.49
N TRP A 50 3.34 -14.86 2.34
CA TRP A 50 3.52 -13.42 2.24
C TRP A 50 2.18 -12.68 2.40
N GLU A 51 1.10 -13.12 1.75
CA GLU A 51 -0.25 -12.56 1.92
C GLU A 51 -0.71 -12.66 3.38
N ALA A 52 -0.46 -13.80 4.03
CA ALA A 52 -0.78 -14.00 5.45
C ALA A 52 -0.08 -12.99 6.38
N GLN A 53 1.11 -12.47 6.01
CA GLN A 53 1.79 -11.42 6.78
C GLN A 53 1.17 -10.04 6.58
N ASN A 54 0.45 -9.81 5.46
CA ASN A 54 -0.23 -8.54 5.20
C ASN A 54 -1.58 -8.45 5.91
N LEU A 55 -2.23 -9.58 6.20
CA LEU A 55 -3.55 -9.59 6.86
C LEU A 55 -3.56 -8.87 8.23
N PRO A 56 -2.59 -9.07 9.14
CA PRO A 56 -2.54 -8.33 10.40
C PRO A 56 -2.25 -6.83 10.21
N MET A 57 -1.64 -6.44 9.09
CA MET A 57 -1.36 -5.03 8.77
C MET A 57 -2.62 -4.27 8.34
N ALA A 58 -3.76 -4.94 8.21
CA ALA A 58 -5.03 -4.34 7.78
C ALA A 58 -5.69 -3.46 8.86
N ILE A 59 -4.93 -2.92 9.82
CA ILE A 59 -5.27 -1.86 10.80
C ILE A 59 -6.50 -2.08 11.70
N ARG A 60 -7.34 -3.11 11.47
CA ARG A 60 -8.64 -3.28 12.12
C ARG A 60 -8.55 -3.29 13.64
N GLU A 61 -7.59 -4.02 14.18
CA GLU A 61 -7.37 -4.08 15.63
C GLU A 61 -7.02 -2.70 16.21
N ALA A 62 -6.19 -1.92 15.49
CA ALA A 62 -5.78 -0.59 15.91
C ALA A 62 -6.89 0.47 15.73
N THR A 63 -7.77 0.31 14.73
CA THR A 63 -8.84 1.27 14.43
C THR A 63 -10.17 0.95 15.10
N ALA A 64 -10.41 -0.30 15.51
CA ALA A 64 -11.65 -0.72 16.17
C ALA A 64 -12.08 0.16 17.36
N PRO A 65 -11.18 0.62 18.26
CA PRO A 65 -11.57 1.50 19.36
C PRO A 65 -11.74 2.98 18.97
N ILE A 66 -11.44 3.37 17.72
CA ILE A 66 -11.41 4.77 17.27
C ILE A 66 -12.51 4.99 16.23
N ALA A 67 -13.72 5.29 16.69
CA ALA A 67 -14.84 5.62 15.80
C ALA A 67 -14.59 6.96 15.06
N GLY A 68 -14.73 6.97 13.74
CA GLY A 68 -14.66 8.19 12.91
C GLY A 68 -13.28 8.85 12.82
N GLY A 69 -12.21 8.18 13.27
CA GLY A 69 -10.85 8.70 13.22
C GLY A 69 -10.21 8.65 11.84
N ARG A 70 -9.08 9.35 11.68
CA ARG A 70 -8.18 9.23 10.53
C ARG A 70 -6.93 8.46 10.92
N THR A 71 -6.51 7.52 10.09
CA THR A 71 -5.30 6.74 10.31
C THR A 71 -4.34 6.90 9.14
N LEU A 72 -3.06 7.15 9.43
CA LEU A 72 -1.99 7.12 8.44
C LEU A 72 -1.29 5.76 8.50
N LEU A 73 -1.40 4.98 7.43
CA LEU A 73 -0.71 3.70 7.28
C LEU A 73 0.54 3.85 6.40
N VAL A 74 1.72 3.68 7.00
CA VAL A 74 3.01 3.71 6.28
C VAL A 74 3.54 2.30 6.13
N VAL A 75 3.67 1.84 4.89
CA VAL A 75 4.10 0.48 4.56
C VAL A 75 5.10 0.50 3.41
N GLY A 76 5.86 -0.58 3.25
CA GLY A 76 6.69 -0.76 2.07
C GLY A 76 5.84 -0.82 0.80
N ALA A 77 6.35 -0.26 -0.31
CA ALA A 77 5.61 -0.17 -1.58
C ALA A 77 5.14 -1.54 -2.12
N ALA A 78 5.81 -2.63 -1.73
CA ALA A 78 5.42 -3.99 -2.12
C ALA A 78 4.16 -4.50 -1.40
N HIS A 79 3.82 -3.93 -0.24
CA HIS A 79 2.66 -4.31 0.56
C HIS A 79 1.40 -3.53 0.17
N LYS A 80 1.58 -2.26 -0.23
CA LYS A 80 0.51 -1.30 -0.54
C LYS A 80 -0.63 -1.88 -1.40
N PRO A 81 -0.40 -2.49 -2.58
CA PRO A 81 -1.52 -2.92 -3.43
C PRO A 81 -2.38 -4.04 -2.80
N PHE A 82 -1.79 -4.89 -1.96
CA PHE A 82 -2.52 -5.98 -1.31
C PHE A 82 -3.27 -5.49 -0.07
N ILE A 83 -2.63 -4.63 0.72
CA ILE A 83 -3.28 -3.99 1.86
C ILE A 83 -4.46 -3.12 1.38
N GLU A 84 -4.29 -2.33 0.31
CA GLU A 84 -5.39 -1.55 -0.26
C GLU A 84 -6.56 -2.44 -0.71
N ALA A 85 -6.28 -3.58 -1.35
CA ALA A 85 -7.32 -4.54 -1.71
C ALA A 85 -8.08 -5.10 -0.50
N TYR A 86 -7.39 -5.38 0.61
CA TYR A 86 -8.05 -5.80 1.85
C TYR A 86 -8.87 -4.67 2.48
N LEU A 87 -8.32 -3.45 2.55
CA LEU A 87 -9.02 -2.31 3.13
C LEU A 87 -10.26 -1.91 2.32
N HIS A 88 -10.24 -2.07 1.00
CA HIS A 88 -11.43 -1.89 0.16
C HIS A 88 -12.55 -2.88 0.47
N SER A 89 -12.26 -4.02 1.12
CA SER A 89 -13.28 -4.98 1.55
C SER A 89 -13.91 -4.64 2.91
N PHE A 90 -13.35 -3.67 3.65
CA PHE A 90 -13.88 -3.29 4.96
C PHE A 90 -15.10 -2.40 4.78
N THR A 91 -16.15 -2.66 5.57
CA THR A 91 -17.46 -2.02 5.44
C THR A 91 -17.48 -0.57 5.90
N ASP A 92 -16.51 -0.17 6.72
CA ASP A 92 -16.44 1.08 7.47
C ASP A 92 -15.11 1.83 7.27
N VAL A 93 -14.32 1.46 6.24
CA VAL A 93 -13.05 2.11 5.92
C VAL A 93 -13.11 2.75 4.53
N GLU A 94 -12.71 4.01 4.47
CA GLU A 94 -12.48 4.75 3.24
C GLU A 94 -10.98 4.98 3.05
N ILE A 95 -10.46 4.62 1.87
CA ILE A 95 -9.07 4.92 1.50
C ILE A 95 -9.04 6.27 0.77
N VAL A 96 -8.39 7.26 1.37
CA VAL A 96 -8.27 8.60 0.80
C VAL A 96 -6.93 8.81 0.09
N SER A 97 -6.96 9.47 -1.08
CA SER A 97 -5.77 9.80 -1.86
C SER A 97 -4.87 10.81 -1.13
N ALA A 98 -3.69 10.38 -0.70
CA ALA A 98 -2.70 11.27 -0.08
C ALA A 98 -2.26 12.44 -0.99
N PRO A 99 -1.99 12.25 -2.30
CA PRO A 99 -1.71 13.38 -3.19
C PRO A 99 -2.85 14.40 -3.27
N ALA A 100 -4.11 13.94 -3.25
CA ALA A 100 -5.26 14.85 -3.27
C ALA A 100 -5.36 15.63 -1.95
N LEU A 101 -5.18 14.96 -0.81
CA LEU A 101 -5.15 15.61 0.52
C LEU A 101 -4.03 16.64 0.65
N LEU A 102 -2.85 16.36 0.10
CA LEU A 102 -1.72 17.29 0.12
C LEU A 102 -1.89 18.46 -0.87
N ALA A 103 -2.74 18.31 -1.88
CA ALA A 103 -3.05 19.36 -2.85
C ALA A 103 -4.26 20.21 -2.45
N SER A 104 -5.15 19.68 -1.61
CA SER A 104 -6.29 20.44 -1.08
C SER A 104 -5.83 21.53 -0.12
N GLN A 105 -6.51 22.68 -0.15
CA GLN A 105 -6.33 23.69 0.88
C GLN A 105 -6.82 23.16 2.22
N PRO A 106 -6.10 23.39 3.32
CA PRO A 106 -6.61 23.07 4.66
C PRO A 106 -7.88 23.86 4.92
N VAL A 107 -8.95 23.17 5.34
CA VAL A 107 -10.24 23.80 5.63
C VAL A 107 -10.17 24.71 6.87
N ASP A 108 -9.15 24.52 7.73
CA ASP A 108 -8.93 25.25 8.99
C ASP A 108 -7.50 25.80 9.14
N CYS A 109 -6.86 26.26 8.06
CA CYS A 109 -5.79 27.24 8.26
C CYS A 109 -6.43 28.60 8.55
N LEU A 110 -6.98 28.74 9.76
CA LEU A 110 -7.26 30.05 10.34
C LEU A 110 -5.95 30.84 10.32
N ASN A 111 -5.95 31.93 9.57
CA ASN A 111 -4.96 32.99 9.71
C ASN A 111 -4.98 33.55 11.13
#